data_AF-A0A9D4JP30-F1
#
_entry.id   AF-A0A9D4JP30-F1
#
_cell.length_a   1.000
_cell.length_b   1.000
_cell.length_c   1.000
_cell.angle_alpha   90.00
_cell.angle_beta   90.00
_cell.angle_gamma   90.00
#
_symmetry.space_group_name_H-M   'P 1'
#
loop_
_entity.id
_entity.type
_entity.pdbx_description
1 polymer ?
#
loop_
_entity_poly.entity_id
_entity_poly.type
_entity_poly.pdbx_seq_one_letter_code
_entity_poly.pdbx_strand_id
1 'polypeptide(L)'
;MDASNTHRAREHGRKNRRRYRELLFTADAVVSDSISGVILYHETLYQNTNEGVPFVKVRTCRVVKVCEGTYHFLKVRERYVSCREGTFRVVKVREGTYRVVKVRESTCHVVKVRIMSRRYASSREGTYRVVKFCEGTSHIVKVSADKNIIPGIKVDKGVVALAGTDGESTTQGLDGLAEQCAKYRKDGARFAKWRCVLKIGDQTPSYLAMLENANVLARYASICQQNGLVPIVEPEVLCDGEHDLFTAQKVTEQVLAFTYKALADHHVFLKGTLLKPNMVTTVPPAMPGVVFLSGGQSEKDSTVNLNAINTFTAAPKPWALSFSFGRALQSSVLKAWRGQDDNRKAAQRQFLLRAKVQDVVWYP
;
A
#
# COMPACT_ATOMS: atom_id res chain seq x y z
N MET A 1 -3.59 -3.55 -2.31
CA MET A 1 -4.08 -3.16 -3.67
C MET A 1 -2.92 -2.99 -4.63
N ASP A 2 -3.04 -3.49 -5.85
CA ASP A 2 -2.09 -3.25 -6.94
C ASP A 2 -2.59 -2.15 -7.89
N ALA A 3 -2.00 -0.95 -7.80
CA ALA A 3 -2.32 0.19 -8.67
C ALA A 3 -1.30 0.36 -9.81
N SER A 4 -0.31 -0.55 -9.92
CA SER A 4 0.79 -0.44 -10.87
C SER A 4 0.39 -0.89 -12.28
N ASN A 5 -0.55 -1.83 -12.40
CA ASN A 5 -0.94 -2.47 -13.66
C ASN A 5 -1.99 -1.71 -14.49
N THR A 6 -2.33 -0.46 -14.14
CA THR A 6 -3.30 0.36 -14.89
C THR A 6 -2.74 0.93 -16.21
N HIS A 7 -1.77 0.25 -16.83
CA HIS A 7 -1.36 0.49 -18.21
C HIS A 7 -2.50 0.29 -19.21
N ARG A 8 -3.64 -0.34 -18.85
CA ARG A 8 -4.86 -0.31 -19.70
C ARG A 8 -5.55 1.06 -19.75
N ALA A 9 -5.19 2.00 -18.88
CA ALA A 9 -5.47 3.42 -19.11
C ALA A 9 -4.51 4.03 -20.16
N ARG A 10 -3.89 3.24 -21.04
CA ARG A 10 -3.05 3.72 -22.15
C ARG A 10 -3.86 4.48 -23.21
N GLU A 11 -5.15 4.19 -23.36
CA GLU A 11 -6.09 5.00 -24.16
C GLU A 11 -6.28 6.43 -23.60
N HIS A 12 -5.67 6.72 -22.46
CA HIS A 12 -5.88 7.92 -21.69
C HIS A 12 -4.53 8.51 -21.31
N GLY A 13 -4.16 9.64 -21.92
CA GLY A 13 -2.85 10.29 -21.76
C GLY A 13 -2.43 10.53 -20.30
N ARG A 14 -1.17 10.95 -20.08
CA ARG A 14 -0.54 11.14 -18.75
C ARG A 14 -1.46 11.81 -17.71
N LYS A 15 -2.24 12.81 -18.13
CA LYS A 15 -3.22 13.52 -17.29
C LYS A 15 -4.30 12.60 -16.71
N ASN A 16 -4.87 11.70 -17.52
CA ASN A 16 -5.90 10.77 -17.08
C ASN A 16 -5.35 9.67 -16.18
N ARG A 17 -4.11 9.23 -16.43
CA ARG A 17 -3.42 8.31 -15.51
C ARG A 17 -3.36 8.90 -14.11
N ARG A 18 -2.89 10.14 -13.98
CA ARG A 18 -2.83 10.89 -12.71
C ARG A 18 -4.22 11.07 -12.08
N ARG A 19 -5.22 11.53 -12.85
CA ARG A 19 -6.62 11.71 -12.39
C ARG A 19 -7.21 10.42 -11.82
N TYR A 20 -6.99 9.29 -12.51
CA TYR A 20 -7.48 7.99 -12.05
C TYR A 20 -6.82 7.56 -10.72
N ARG A 21 -5.51 7.77 -10.56
CA ARG A 21 -4.85 7.48 -9.29
C ARG A 21 -5.37 8.39 -8.18
N GLU A 22 -5.50 9.68 -8.47
CA GLU A 22 -6.07 10.63 -7.51
C GLU A 22 -7.46 10.20 -7.03
N LEU A 23 -8.33 9.75 -7.93
CA LEU A 23 -9.64 9.21 -7.60
C LEU A 23 -9.55 8.08 -6.55
N LEU A 24 -8.63 7.13 -6.72
CA LEU A 24 -8.41 6.03 -5.78
C LEU A 24 -7.84 6.52 -4.44
N PHE A 25 -6.80 7.37 -4.46
CA PHE A 25 -6.11 7.83 -3.24
C PHE A 25 -6.95 8.77 -2.39
N THR A 26 -7.81 9.58 -3.02
CA THR A 26 -8.71 10.51 -2.33
C THR A 26 -10.11 9.92 -2.11
N ALA A 27 -10.31 8.62 -2.28
CA ALA A 27 -11.51 7.96 -1.81
C ALA A 27 -11.64 8.13 -0.28
N ASP A 28 -12.84 7.91 0.27
CA ASP A 28 -13.12 8.10 1.69
C ASP A 28 -12.06 7.45 2.60
N ALA A 29 -11.78 8.07 3.75
CA ALA A 29 -10.79 7.59 4.72
C ALA A 29 -11.05 6.15 5.19
N VAL A 30 -12.32 5.72 5.22
CA VAL A 30 -12.73 4.36 5.62
C VAL A 30 -12.07 3.26 4.77
N VAL A 31 -11.61 3.54 3.54
CA VAL A 31 -10.87 2.51 2.76
C VAL A 31 -9.53 2.11 3.40
N SER A 32 -9.01 2.91 4.33
CA SER A 32 -7.82 2.53 5.12
C SER A 32 -8.08 1.40 6.12
N ASP A 33 -9.34 1.08 6.41
CA ASP A 33 -9.69 -0.09 7.20
C ASP A 33 -9.45 -1.39 6.42
N SER A 34 -9.69 -1.36 5.11
CA SER A 34 -9.62 -2.52 4.22
C SER A 34 -8.33 -2.64 3.40
N ILE A 35 -7.56 -1.55 3.28
CA ILE A 35 -6.34 -1.51 2.46
C ILE A 35 -5.13 -1.21 3.36
N SER A 36 -4.28 -2.22 3.56
CA SER A 36 -3.02 -2.07 4.30
C SER A 36 -1.89 -1.47 3.46
N GLY A 37 -1.88 -1.70 2.15
CA GLY A 37 -0.84 -1.21 1.27
C GLY A 37 -1.26 -1.07 -0.20
N VAL A 38 -0.56 -0.18 -0.91
CA VAL A 38 -0.80 0.10 -2.33
C VAL A 38 0.50 0.03 -3.12
N ILE A 39 0.53 -0.83 -4.13
CA ILE A 39 1.65 -0.94 -5.08
C ILE A 39 1.50 0.15 -6.15
N LEU A 40 2.51 1.02 -6.24
CA LEU A 40 2.57 2.12 -7.19
C LEU A 40 3.45 1.76 -8.38
N TYR A 41 3.23 2.44 -9.51
CA TYR A 41 4.20 2.53 -10.58
C TYR A 41 5.15 3.71 -10.34
N HIS A 42 6.36 3.68 -10.93
CA HIS A 42 7.36 4.74 -10.80
C HIS A 42 6.76 6.14 -11.02
N GLU A 43 6.00 6.31 -12.11
CA GLU A 43 5.34 7.59 -12.42
C GLU A 43 4.44 8.08 -11.27
N THR A 44 3.67 7.17 -10.66
CA THR A 44 2.70 7.51 -9.59
C THR A 44 3.38 7.87 -8.27
N LEU A 45 4.54 7.27 -7.97
CA LEU A 45 5.26 7.57 -6.73
C LEU A 45 5.62 9.06 -6.62
N TYR A 46 5.93 9.71 -7.75
CA TYR A 46 6.32 11.12 -7.84
C TYR A 46 5.19 12.04 -8.34
N GLN A 47 3.97 11.53 -8.45
CA GLN A 47 2.81 12.35 -8.81
C GLN A 47 2.18 13.02 -7.59
N ASN A 48 1.54 14.15 -7.86
CA ASN A 48 0.77 14.92 -6.89
C ASN A 48 -0.73 14.93 -7.24
N THR A 49 -1.56 15.15 -6.23
CA THR A 49 -2.97 15.54 -6.38
C THR A 49 -3.09 16.89 -7.07
N ASN A 50 -4.30 17.28 -7.47
CA ASN A 50 -4.55 18.63 -7.98
C ASN A 50 -4.23 19.72 -6.94
N GLU A 51 -4.24 19.36 -5.65
CA GLU A 51 -3.91 20.25 -4.53
C GLU A 51 -2.40 20.29 -4.22
N GLY A 52 -1.56 19.67 -5.05
CA GLY A 52 -0.11 19.66 -4.85
C GLY A 52 0.39 18.68 -3.78
N VAL A 53 -0.47 17.81 -3.25
CA VAL A 53 -0.09 16.81 -2.24
C VAL A 53 0.51 15.58 -2.93
N PRO A 54 1.74 15.15 -2.60
CA PRO A 54 2.31 13.90 -3.15
C PRO A 54 1.45 12.69 -2.82
N PHE A 55 1.27 11.75 -3.76
CA PHE A 55 0.42 10.56 -3.52
C PHE A 55 0.89 9.72 -2.33
N VAL A 56 2.20 9.62 -2.13
CA VAL A 56 2.80 8.98 -0.95
C VAL A 56 2.43 9.66 0.39
N LYS A 57 1.91 10.89 0.35
CA LYS A 57 1.53 11.69 1.52
C LYS A 57 0.04 11.92 1.69
N VAL A 58 -0.81 11.61 0.69
CA VAL A 58 -2.27 11.94 0.69
C VAL A 58 -3.00 11.47 1.96
N ARG A 59 -2.52 10.41 2.61
CA ARG A 59 -3.15 9.85 3.84
C ARG A 59 -2.25 9.89 5.07
N THR A 60 -1.06 10.47 4.93
CA THR A 60 -0.15 10.72 6.07
C THR A 60 -0.43 12.05 6.78
N CYS A 61 -1.26 12.90 6.18
CA CYS A 61 -1.62 14.22 6.66
C CYS A 61 -3.11 14.47 6.40
N ARG A 62 -3.92 14.69 7.44
CA ARG A 62 -5.19 15.40 7.27
C ARG A 62 -4.89 16.88 7.12
N VAL A 63 -5.27 17.48 6.00
CA VAL A 63 -5.34 18.94 5.88
C VAL A 63 -6.63 19.37 6.57
N VAL A 64 -6.52 19.99 7.74
CA VAL A 64 -7.67 20.69 8.34
C VAL A 64 -7.78 22.03 7.64
N LYS A 65 -8.77 22.18 6.75
CA LYS A 65 -9.13 23.47 6.16
C LYS A 65 -10.05 24.17 7.16
N VAL A 66 -9.52 25.14 7.90
CA VAL A 66 -10.32 25.96 8.83
C VAL A 66 -10.77 27.19 8.06
N CYS A 67 -12.08 27.40 7.93
CA CYS A 67 -12.61 28.66 7.42
C CYS A 67 -12.38 29.76 8.48
N GLU A 68 -12.14 30.99 8.04
CA GLU A 68 -12.15 32.14 8.95
C GLU A 68 -13.47 32.16 9.75
N GLY A 69 -13.36 32.26 11.07
CA GLY A 69 -14.51 32.43 11.96
C GLY A 69 -15.31 31.16 12.32
N THR A 70 -14.82 29.93 12.11
CA THR A 70 -15.55 28.71 12.54
C THR A 70 -14.79 27.82 13.53
N TYR A 71 -15.51 27.32 14.52
CA TYR A 71 -15.03 26.42 15.57
C TYR A 71 -15.01 24.96 15.09
N HIS A 72 -13.96 24.20 15.43
CA HIS A 72 -13.94 22.75 15.26
C HIS A 72 -13.46 22.04 16.53
N PHE A 73 -14.19 20.98 16.92
CA PHE A 73 -13.78 20.07 17.99
C PHE A 73 -12.99 18.92 17.36
N LEU A 74 -11.73 18.76 17.76
CA LEU A 74 -10.88 17.64 17.32
C LEU A 74 -10.81 16.60 18.44
N LYS A 75 -11.24 15.37 18.15
CA LYS A 75 -11.10 14.23 19.05
C LYS A 75 -9.73 13.59 18.83
N VAL A 76 -8.85 13.69 19.83
CA VAL A 76 -7.54 13.01 19.83
C VAL A 76 -7.49 12.11 21.06
N ARG A 77 -7.37 10.79 20.86
CA ARG A 77 -7.27 9.77 21.93
C ARG A 77 -8.29 10.01 23.07
N GLU A 78 -9.56 10.08 22.70
CA GLU A 78 -10.73 10.22 23.60
C GLU A 78 -10.92 11.54 24.34
N ARG A 79 -10.22 12.63 23.97
CA ARG A 79 -10.50 13.97 24.51
C ARG A 79 -10.81 14.99 23.43
N TYR A 80 -11.76 15.88 23.73
CA TYR A 80 -12.17 17.01 22.90
C TYR A 80 -11.39 18.26 23.31
N VAL A 81 -10.83 18.98 22.34
CA VAL A 81 -10.19 20.29 22.58
C VAL A 81 -11.04 21.38 21.91
N SER A 82 -11.39 22.44 22.65
CA SER A 82 -12.06 23.63 22.13
C SER A 82 -11.18 24.87 22.33
N CYS A 83 -11.32 25.87 21.46
CA CYS A 83 -10.62 27.15 21.56
C CYS A 83 -11.57 28.31 21.19
N ARG A 84 -11.48 29.45 21.91
CA ARG A 84 -12.37 30.62 21.79
C ARG A 84 -11.63 31.85 21.23
N GLU A 85 -12.35 32.72 20.52
CA GLU A 85 -12.01 34.14 20.31
C GLU A 85 -12.95 35.05 21.14
N GLY A 86 -12.62 36.28 21.55
CA GLY A 86 -11.45 37.10 21.32
C GLY A 86 -11.46 38.38 22.20
N THR A 87 -10.31 39.05 22.27
CA THR A 87 -10.11 40.51 22.42
C THR A 87 -8.60 40.74 22.37
N PHE A 88 -8.15 41.53 21.40
CA PHE A 88 -6.74 41.87 21.26
C PHE A 88 -6.36 42.99 22.24
N ARG A 89 -5.24 42.82 22.94
CA ARG A 89 -4.37 43.93 23.37
C ARG A 89 -2.93 43.53 23.12
N VAL A 90 -2.21 44.37 22.38
CA VAL A 90 -0.78 44.25 22.10
C VAL A 90 -0.02 44.48 23.41
N VAL A 91 0.75 43.48 23.86
CA VAL A 91 1.74 43.68 24.93
C VAL A 91 3.04 42.96 24.60
N LYS A 92 4.11 43.75 24.47
CA LYS A 92 5.50 43.34 24.24
C LYS A 92 6.13 42.86 25.57
N VAL A 93 6.57 41.61 25.69
CA VAL A 93 7.27 41.08 26.89
C VAL A 93 8.21 39.91 26.52
N ARG A 94 9.37 39.85 27.19
CA ARG A 94 10.55 38.96 27.03
C ARG A 94 10.35 37.50 27.51
N GLU A 95 11.36 36.66 27.29
CA GLU A 95 11.48 35.18 27.39
C GLU A 95 11.38 34.49 28.78
N GLY A 96 10.89 33.22 28.79
CA GLY A 96 11.22 32.12 29.72
C GLY A 96 10.46 32.06 31.06
N THR A 97 9.44 31.24 31.29
CA THR A 97 9.49 29.80 31.74
C THR A 97 8.06 29.33 32.08
N TYR A 98 7.69 28.04 31.93
CA TYR A 98 6.45 27.45 32.52
C TYR A 98 6.67 26.09 33.16
N ARG A 99 5.86 25.82 34.19
CA ARG A 99 5.55 24.49 34.72
C ARG A 99 4.05 24.18 34.51
N VAL A 100 3.70 22.91 34.35
CA VAL A 100 2.31 22.43 34.24
C VAL A 100 1.79 22.00 35.61
N VAL A 101 0.56 22.40 35.97
CA VAL A 101 -0.18 21.90 37.14
C VAL A 101 -1.38 21.07 36.66
N LYS A 102 -1.61 19.92 37.29
CA LYS A 102 -2.69 18.97 36.99
C LYS A 102 -3.96 19.39 37.73
N VAL A 103 -5.10 19.51 37.04
CA VAL A 103 -6.41 19.81 37.67
C VAL A 103 -7.50 18.88 37.13
N ARG A 104 -8.45 18.53 38.03
CA ARG A 104 -9.51 17.50 37.93
C ARG A 104 -10.64 17.83 36.94
N GLU A 105 -11.41 16.77 36.65
CA GLU A 105 -12.20 16.46 35.46
C GLU A 105 -13.45 17.29 35.07
N SER A 106 -13.74 18.45 35.64
CA SER A 106 -15.05 19.09 35.35
C SER A 106 -15.08 20.59 35.11
N THR A 107 -13.95 21.29 35.12
CA THR A 107 -13.94 22.73 34.77
C THR A 107 -12.62 23.14 34.11
N CYS A 108 -12.66 23.47 32.82
CA CYS A 108 -11.50 24.04 32.12
C CYS A 108 -11.51 25.56 32.24
N HIS A 109 -10.47 26.15 32.83
CA HIS A 109 -10.16 27.59 32.75
C HIS A 109 -8.74 27.75 32.17
N VAL A 110 -8.53 28.74 31.30
CA VAL A 110 -7.23 28.97 30.62
C VAL A 110 -6.47 30.10 31.30
N VAL A 111 -5.22 29.83 31.71
CA VAL A 111 -4.27 30.83 32.23
C VAL A 111 -3.12 31.02 31.23
N LYS A 112 -2.78 32.28 30.97
CA LYS A 112 -1.76 32.73 30.01
C LYS A 112 -0.38 32.77 30.65
N VAL A 113 0.64 32.25 29.96
CA VAL A 113 2.04 32.51 30.31
C VAL A 113 2.87 32.64 29.00
N ARG A 114 4.07 33.26 28.96
CA ARG A 114 4.97 33.47 27.75
C ARG A 114 6.38 32.76 27.73
N ILE A 115 6.88 32.20 26.60
CA ILE A 115 8.30 31.75 26.38
C ILE A 115 8.73 31.90 24.90
N MET A 116 10.01 32.19 24.65
CA MET A 116 10.66 32.12 23.33
C MET A 116 11.90 31.18 23.24
N SER A 117 12.38 31.12 21.99
CA SER A 117 13.58 30.54 21.34
C SER A 117 13.65 29.03 21.08
N ARG A 118 14.03 28.74 19.82
CA ARG A 118 14.01 27.45 19.13
C ARG A 118 15.13 26.52 19.62
N ARG A 119 14.81 25.26 19.89
CA ARG A 119 15.70 24.10 19.65
C ARG A 119 14.88 22.87 19.23
N TYR A 120 15.42 22.08 18.29
CA TYR A 120 14.91 20.76 17.93
C TYR A 120 15.25 19.76 19.04
N ALA A 121 14.28 18.94 19.45
CA ALA A 121 14.51 17.72 20.23
C ALA A 121 13.32 16.75 20.14
N SER A 122 13.64 15.47 19.97
CA SER A 122 12.76 14.29 20.08
C SER A 122 12.19 14.15 21.49
N SER A 123 10.93 13.71 21.65
CA SER A 123 10.39 13.36 22.98
C SER A 123 9.79 11.96 23.02
N ARG A 124 10.07 11.27 24.13
CA ARG A 124 9.43 10.04 24.62
C ARG A 124 7.98 10.34 25.07
N GLU A 125 7.20 9.28 25.20
CA GLU A 125 5.78 9.27 25.56
C GLU A 125 5.44 10.18 26.76
N GLY A 126 4.37 10.97 26.63
CA GLY A 126 3.75 11.69 27.75
C GLY A 126 3.80 13.23 27.72
N THR A 127 4.34 13.88 26.68
CA THR A 127 4.39 15.35 26.59
C THR A 127 3.52 15.89 25.45
N TYR A 128 2.52 16.73 25.76
CA TYR A 128 1.72 17.47 24.77
C TYR A 128 2.43 18.77 24.39
N ARG A 129 2.39 19.16 23.10
CA ARG A 129 2.87 20.46 22.61
C ARG A 129 1.71 21.28 22.03
N VAL A 130 1.59 22.54 22.44
CA VAL A 130 0.73 23.55 21.79
C VAL A 130 1.56 24.28 20.74
N VAL A 131 1.08 24.33 19.50
CA VAL A 131 1.75 25.01 18.38
C VAL A 131 1.05 26.34 18.13
N LYS A 132 1.82 27.44 18.08
CA LYS A 132 1.31 28.78 17.75
C LYS A 132 1.64 29.11 16.30
N PHE A 133 0.64 29.47 15.49
CA PHE A 133 0.81 29.90 14.10
C PHE A 133 0.76 31.43 14.00
N CYS A 134 1.53 32.01 13.07
CA CYS A 134 1.45 33.43 12.72
C CYS A 134 0.39 33.63 11.63
N GLU A 135 -0.35 34.74 11.70
CA GLU A 135 -1.32 35.14 10.67
C GLU A 135 -0.67 35.17 9.28
N GLY A 136 -1.38 34.62 8.29
CA GLY A 136 -0.97 34.62 6.88
C GLY A 136 -0.14 33.43 6.41
N THR A 137 0.11 32.41 7.25
CA THR A 137 0.82 31.18 6.82
C THR A 137 -0.03 29.93 6.94
N SER A 138 -0.36 29.30 5.82
CA SER A 138 -0.96 27.97 5.76
C SER A 138 0.13 26.91 6.00
N HIS A 139 0.00 26.15 7.09
CA HIS A 139 0.96 25.11 7.46
C HIS A 139 0.27 23.76 7.72
N ILE A 140 0.90 22.69 7.23
CA ILE A 140 0.43 21.31 7.35
C ILE A 140 0.77 20.80 8.74
N VAL A 141 -0.24 20.58 9.58
CA VAL A 141 -0.08 19.96 10.90
C VAL A 141 -0.27 18.46 10.79
N LYS A 142 0.74 17.69 11.18
CA LYS A 142 0.69 16.23 11.19
C LYS A 142 0.09 15.74 12.51
N VAL A 143 -1.16 15.29 12.48
CA VAL A 143 -1.85 14.66 13.62
C VAL A 143 -1.90 13.14 13.39
N SER A 144 -1.44 12.36 14.38
CA SER A 144 -1.41 10.88 14.41
C SER A 144 -2.73 10.34 15.01
N ALA A 145 -3.30 9.16 14.71
CA ALA A 145 -2.90 8.00 13.93
C ALA A 145 -4.14 7.51 13.12
N ASP A 146 -4.17 7.74 11.81
CA ASP A 146 -5.05 6.98 10.91
C ASP A 146 -4.28 5.71 10.48
N LYS A 147 -4.96 4.58 10.22
CA LYS A 147 -4.34 3.40 9.59
C LYS A 147 -3.67 3.84 8.29
N ASN A 148 -2.35 3.96 8.31
CA ASN A 148 -1.65 4.54 7.17
C ASN A 148 -1.47 3.47 6.10
N ILE A 149 -2.01 3.72 4.91
CA ILE A 149 -1.77 2.87 3.74
C ILE A 149 -0.27 2.88 3.45
N ILE A 150 0.35 1.71 3.49
CA ILE A 150 1.77 1.56 3.24
C ILE A 150 2.02 1.70 1.73
N PRO A 151 2.89 2.61 1.27
CA PRO A 151 3.25 2.71 -0.14
C PRO A 151 4.25 1.62 -0.53
N GLY A 152 3.96 0.92 -1.62
CA GLY A 152 4.87 -0.02 -2.27
C GLY A 152 5.18 0.39 -3.71
N ILE A 153 6.20 -0.21 -4.30
CA ILE A 153 6.68 0.16 -5.64
C ILE A 153 6.91 -1.08 -6.52
N LYS A 154 6.41 -1.05 -7.75
CA LYS A 154 6.77 -2.03 -8.78
C LYS A 154 8.18 -1.72 -9.29
N VAL A 155 9.07 -2.70 -9.24
CA VAL A 155 10.49 -2.53 -9.63
C VAL A 155 10.95 -3.41 -10.78
N ASP A 156 10.15 -4.43 -11.16
CA ASP A 156 10.42 -5.18 -12.40
C ASP A 156 10.23 -4.31 -13.65
N LYS A 157 11.03 -4.58 -14.68
CA LYS A 157 10.99 -3.93 -15.99
C LYS A 157 10.27 -4.79 -17.04
N GLY A 158 9.41 -5.70 -16.58
CA GLY A 158 8.62 -6.60 -17.43
C GLY A 158 9.33 -7.90 -17.80
N VAL A 159 8.61 -8.74 -18.55
CA VAL A 159 9.05 -10.06 -18.97
C VAL A 159 9.84 -10.00 -20.28
N VAL A 160 10.77 -10.94 -20.44
CA VAL A 160 11.55 -11.17 -21.67
C VAL A 160 11.55 -12.66 -22.01
N ALA A 161 11.53 -13.00 -23.29
CA ALA A 161 11.43 -14.38 -23.74
C ALA A 161 12.68 -15.18 -23.36
N LEU A 162 12.49 -16.45 -22.99
CA LEU A 162 13.58 -17.41 -22.82
C LEU A 162 13.83 -18.13 -24.15
N ALA A 163 15.01 -17.91 -24.75
CA ALA A 163 15.38 -18.56 -26.00
C ALA A 163 15.41 -20.09 -25.82
N GLY A 164 14.90 -20.84 -26.80
CA GLY A 164 14.85 -22.30 -26.75
C GLY A 164 13.72 -22.88 -25.91
N THR A 165 12.76 -22.07 -25.47
CA THR A 165 11.55 -22.52 -24.74
C THR A 165 10.28 -22.29 -25.54
N ASP A 166 9.20 -22.98 -25.17
CA ASP A 166 7.88 -22.81 -25.80
C ASP A 166 7.15 -21.58 -25.23
N GLY A 167 7.52 -20.40 -25.72
CA GLY A 167 6.85 -19.15 -25.38
C GLY A 167 6.93 -18.77 -23.89
N GLU A 168 7.96 -19.26 -23.17
CA GLU A 168 8.21 -18.94 -21.77
C GLU A 168 9.04 -17.66 -21.62
N SER A 169 9.10 -17.15 -20.39
CA SER A 169 9.76 -15.89 -20.10
C SER A 169 10.47 -15.88 -18.76
N THR A 170 11.50 -15.05 -18.65
CA THR A 170 12.02 -14.54 -17.37
C THR A 170 11.64 -13.07 -17.22
N THR A 171 12.03 -12.44 -16.13
CA THR A 171 11.72 -11.04 -15.83
C THR A 171 13.00 -10.25 -15.63
N GLN A 172 13.06 -9.05 -16.20
CA GLN A 172 14.24 -8.18 -16.13
C GLN A 172 14.06 -7.03 -15.12
N GLY A 173 15.16 -6.42 -14.71
CA GLY A 173 15.15 -5.23 -13.85
C GLY A 173 16.19 -5.17 -12.73
N LEU A 174 17.11 -6.14 -12.64
CA LEU A 174 18.11 -6.19 -11.56
C LEU A 174 19.19 -5.11 -11.70
N ASP A 175 19.49 -4.68 -12.93
CA ASP A 175 20.51 -3.68 -13.19
C ASP A 175 20.16 -2.34 -12.55
N GLY A 176 21.04 -1.88 -11.66
CA GLY A 176 20.85 -0.68 -10.85
C GLY A 176 19.67 -0.75 -9.87
N LEU A 177 19.23 -1.96 -9.50
CA LEU A 177 18.08 -2.13 -8.61
C LEU A 177 18.39 -1.66 -7.18
N ALA A 178 19.62 -1.83 -6.69
CA ALA A 178 19.99 -1.44 -5.33
C ALA A 178 19.84 0.08 -5.13
N GLU A 179 20.41 0.88 -6.05
CA GLU A 179 20.31 2.33 -6.03
C GLU A 179 18.86 2.80 -6.16
N GLN A 180 18.09 2.13 -7.02
CA GLN A 180 16.65 2.40 -7.15
C GLN A 180 15.89 2.10 -5.86
N CYS A 181 16.13 0.95 -5.23
CA CYS A 181 15.50 0.57 -3.96
C CYS A 181 15.85 1.55 -2.85
N ALA A 182 17.12 1.96 -2.71
CA ALA A 182 17.55 2.98 -1.75
C ALA A 182 16.81 4.30 -1.96
N LYS A 183 16.70 4.75 -3.22
CA LYS A 183 15.95 5.95 -3.59
C LYS A 183 14.48 5.82 -3.24
N TYR A 184 13.80 4.76 -3.67
CA TYR A 184 12.39 4.54 -3.36
C TYR A 184 12.12 4.47 -1.85
N ARG A 185 13.04 3.88 -1.09
CA ARG A 185 12.95 3.80 0.37
C ARG A 185 13.02 5.20 1.02
N LYS A 186 13.90 6.06 0.52
CA LYS A 186 14.01 7.48 0.92
C LYS A 186 12.75 8.26 0.55
N ASP A 187 12.19 8.00 -0.63
CA ASP A 187 11.03 8.70 -1.18
C ASP A 187 9.69 8.22 -0.62
N GLY A 188 9.71 7.18 0.23
CA GLY A 188 8.59 6.82 1.10
C GLY A 188 8.09 5.39 0.94
N ALA A 189 8.52 4.65 -0.09
CA ALA A 189 8.15 3.25 -0.25
C ALA A 189 8.65 2.39 0.93
N ARG A 190 7.92 1.31 1.23
CA ARG A 190 8.26 0.36 2.32
C ARG A 190 8.28 -1.10 1.86
N PHE A 191 7.68 -1.39 0.72
CA PHE A 191 7.73 -2.70 0.10
C PHE A 191 7.88 -2.57 -1.42
N ALA A 192 8.33 -3.63 -2.05
CA ALA A 192 8.52 -3.71 -3.49
C ALA A 192 7.69 -4.86 -4.08
N LYS A 193 7.49 -4.84 -5.39
CA LYS A 193 6.81 -5.91 -6.13
C LYS A 193 7.59 -6.24 -7.39
N TRP A 194 7.79 -7.54 -7.61
CA TRP A 194 8.41 -8.10 -8.82
C TRP A 194 7.59 -9.29 -9.30
N ARG A 195 7.15 -9.26 -10.55
CA ARG A 195 6.30 -10.29 -11.15
C ARG A 195 7.08 -11.16 -12.14
N CYS A 196 7.13 -12.45 -11.86
CA CYS A 196 7.49 -13.49 -12.82
C CYS A 196 6.24 -14.16 -13.37
N VAL A 197 6.35 -14.76 -14.56
CA VAL A 197 5.21 -15.37 -15.27
C VAL A 197 5.61 -16.74 -15.77
N LEU A 198 4.80 -17.73 -15.41
CA LEU A 198 4.94 -19.11 -15.85
C LEU A 198 3.62 -19.55 -16.50
N LYS A 199 3.72 -20.44 -17.49
CA LYS A 199 2.58 -20.97 -18.24
C LYS A 199 2.46 -22.46 -18.01
N ILE A 200 1.22 -22.97 -18.03
CA ILE A 200 0.94 -24.40 -18.04
C ILE A 200 0.67 -24.79 -19.49
N GLY A 201 1.35 -25.83 -19.95
CA GLY A 201 1.17 -26.44 -21.26
C GLY A 201 1.83 -27.82 -21.28
N ASP A 202 1.87 -28.46 -22.45
CA ASP A 202 2.34 -29.85 -22.56
C ASP A 202 3.78 -30.04 -22.06
N GLN A 203 4.65 -29.04 -22.27
CA GLN A 203 6.05 -29.03 -21.85
C GLN A 203 6.41 -27.83 -20.96
N THR A 204 5.41 -27.07 -20.48
CA THR A 204 5.62 -25.86 -19.67
C THR A 204 4.86 -25.93 -18.33
N PRO A 205 5.43 -25.39 -17.24
CA PRO A 205 6.68 -24.65 -17.20
C PRO A 205 7.91 -25.58 -17.26
N SER A 206 8.89 -25.22 -18.08
CA SER A 206 10.13 -26.00 -18.17
C SER A 206 10.98 -25.85 -16.91
N TYR A 207 11.91 -26.79 -16.70
CA TYR A 207 12.90 -26.68 -15.64
C TYR A 207 13.69 -25.35 -15.73
N LEU A 208 14.06 -24.94 -16.94
CA LEU A 208 14.77 -23.68 -17.18
C LEU A 208 13.95 -22.48 -16.73
N ALA A 209 12.68 -22.40 -17.12
CA ALA A 209 11.81 -21.30 -16.74
C ALA A 209 11.56 -21.25 -15.23
N MET A 210 11.34 -22.39 -14.58
CA MET A 210 11.19 -22.45 -13.12
C MET A 210 12.46 -22.01 -12.39
N LEU A 211 13.63 -22.52 -12.81
CA LEU A 211 14.91 -22.17 -12.20
C LEU A 211 15.23 -20.68 -12.35
N GLU A 212 15.10 -20.14 -13.57
CA GLU A 212 15.46 -18.76 -13.86
C GLU A 212 14.53 -17.77 -13.16
N ASN A 213 13.21 -18.01 -13.18
CA ASN A 213 12.26 -17.14 -12.48
C ASN A 213 12.43 -17.21 -10.95
N ALA A 214 12.72 -18.39 -10.39
CA ALA A 214 13.01 -18.52 -8.97
C ALA A 214 14.28 -17.77 -8.57
N ASN A 215 15.35 -17.91 -9.36
CA ASN A 215 16.64 -17.27 -9.09
C ASN A 215 16.58 -15.74 -9.21
N VAL A 216 15.87 -15.21 -10.22
CA VAL A 216 15.72 -13.76 -10.37
C VAL A 216 14.86 -13.17 -9.23
N LEU A 217 13.80 -13.85 -8.79
CA LEU A 217 13.00 -13.44 -7.63
C LEU A 217 13.84 -13.42 -6.35
N ALA A 218 14.72 -14.41 -6.16
CA ALA A 218 15.58 -14.48 -4.99
C ALA A 218 16.61 -13.34 -4.95
N ARG A 219 17.26 -13.04 -6.10
CA ARG A 219 18.17 -11.89 -6.23
C ARG A 219 17.45 -10.57 -5.97
N TYR A 220 16.27 -10.38 -6.56
CA TYR A 220 15.42 -9.20 -6.31
C TYR A 220 15.08 -9.05 -4.83
N ALA A 221 14.69 -10.15 -4.16
CA ALA A 221 14.30 -10.14 -2.76
C ALA A 221 15.47 -9.75 -1.86
N SER A 222 16.66 -10.32 -2.11
CA SER A 222 17.89 -9.98 -1.39
C SER A 222 18.23 -8.49 -1.51
N ILE A 223 18.22 -7.94 -2.73
CA ILE A 223 18.50 -6.52 -2.98
C ILE A 223 17.47 -5.61 -2.29
N CYS A 224 16.19 -5.98 -2.29
CA CYS A 224 15.16 -5.21 -1.58
C CYS A 224 15.41 -5.15 -0.08
N GLN A 225 15.73 -6.30 0.54
CA GLN A 225 15.97 -6.38 1.98
C GLN A 225 17.19 -5.57 2.41
N GLN A 226 18.29 -5.63 1.63
CA GLN A 226 19.47 -4.80 1.87
C GLN A 226 19.16 -3.28 1.88
N ASN A 227 18.12 -2.87 1.15
CA ASN A 227 17.70 -1.48 1.02
C ASN A 227 16.45 -1.15 1.85
N GLY A 228 16.05 -2.02 2.78
CA GLY A 228 14.96 -1.77 3.72
C GLY A 228 13.57 -1.74 3.09
N LEU A 229 13.37 -2.44 1.97
CA LEU A 229 12.07 -2.71 1.35
C LEU A 229 11.68 -4.18 1.55
N VAL A 230 10.45 -4.43 1.99
CA VAL A 230 9.88 -5.78 2.02
C VAL A 230 9.59 -6.24 0.59
N PRO A 231 10.20 -7.32 0.07
CA PRO A 231 9.89 -7.83 -1.26
C PRO A 231 8.58 -8.63 -1.24
N ILE A 232 7.62 -8.24 -2.08
CA ILE A 232 6.56 -9.12 -2.53
C ILE A 232 7.11 -9.98 -3.67
N VAL A 233 7.17 -11.28 -3.45
CA VAL A 233 7.62 -12.32 -4.40
C VAL A 233 6.40 -12.83 -5.16
N GLU A 234 6.30 -12.56 -6.46
CA GLU A 234 5.14 -12.88 -7.31
C GLU A 234 5.51 -13.85 -8.45
N PRO A 235 5.58 -15.17 -8.17
CA PRO A 235 5.71 -16.21 -9.20
C PRO A 235 4.31 -16.57 -9.72
N GLU A 236 3.79 -15.83 -10.70
CA GLU A 236 2.44 -16.06 -11.23
C GLU A 236 2.43 -17.22 -12.21
N VAL A 237 1.75 -18.32 -11.85
CA VAL A 237 1.35 -19.36 -12.79
C VAL A 237 0.03 -18.93 -13.45
N LEU A 238 0.05 -18.80 -14.77
CA LEU A 238 -1.12 -18.39 -15.54
C LEU A 238 -2.16 -19.50 -15.57
N CYS A 239 -3.43 -19.09 -15.54
CA CYS A 239 -4.59 -19.97 -15.64
C CYS A 239 -5.04 -20.21 -17.09
N ASP A 240 -4.29 -19.72 -18.08
CA ASP A 240 -4.62 -19.90 -19.50
C ASP A 240 -4.41 -21.37 -19.90
N GLY A 241 -5.34 -21.94 -20.68
CA GLY A 241 -5.30 -23.32 -21.16
C GLY A 241 -6.48 -24.17 -20.67
N GLU A 242 -6.53 -25.43 -21.11
CA GLU A 242 -7.60 -26.40 -20.82
C GLU A 242 -7.23 -27.38 -19.70
N HIS A 243 -6.21 -27.05 -18.89
CA HIS A 243 -5.74 -27.91 -17.81
C HIS A 243 -6.72 -27.94 -16.64
N ASP A 244 -6.75 -29.06 -15.91
CA ASP A 244 -7.60 -29.22 -14.74
C ASP A 244 -6.98 -28.61 -13.46
N LEU A 245 -7.78 -28.61 -12.39
CA LEU A 245 -7.36 -28.07 -11.09
C LEU A 245 -6.16 -28.82 -10.49
N PHE A 246 -6.08 -30.14 -10.71
CA PHE A 246 -4.99 -30.97 -10.21
C PHE A 246 -3.66 -30.61 -10.88
N THR A 247 -3.68 -30.36 -12.19
CA THR A 247 -2.52 -29.90 -12.94
C THR A 247 -2.08 -28.53 -12.44
N ALA A 248 -3.01 -27.59 -12.26
CA ALA A 248 -2.71 -26.27 -11.71
C ALA A 248 -2.09 -26.35 -10.30
N GLN A 249 -2.60 -27.24 -9.45
CA GLN A 249 -2.05 -27.50 -8.13
C GLN A 249 -0.62 -28.03 -8.20
N LYS A 250 -0.40 -29.10 -8.96
CA LYS A 250 0.92 -29.73 -9.13
C LYS A 250 1.96 -28.73 -9.63
N VAL A 251 1.64 -27.96 -10.67
CA VAL A 251 2.55 -26.95 -11.22
C VAL A 251 2.83 -25.86 -10.18
N THR A 252 1.82 -25.38 -9.47
CA THR A 252 2.03 -24.35 -8.44
C THR A 252 2.90 -24.85 -7.30
N GLU A 253 2.71 -26.09 -6.84
CA GLU A 253 3.57 -26.73 -5.84
C GLU A 253 5.04 -26.77 -6.30
N GLN A 254 5.29 -27.17 -7.55
CA GLN A 254 6.64 -27.21 -8.12
C GLN A 254 7.26 -25.81 -8.19
N VAL A 255 6.54 -24.83 -8.76
CA VAL A 255 7.02 -23.45 -8.90
C VAL A 255 7.35 -22.82 -7.54
N LEU A 256 6.51 -23.06 -6.54
CA LEU A 256 6.76 -22.56 -5.19
C LEU A 256 7.94 -23.26 -4.53
N ALA A 257 8.13 -24.57 -4.74
CA ALA A 257 9.30 -25.29 -4.24
C ALA A 257 10.61 -24.72 -4.82
N PHE A 258 10.67 -24.48 -6.14
CA PHE A 258 11.82 -23.81 -6.78
C PHE A 258 12.04 -22.42 -6.19
N THR A 259 10.96 -21.63 -6.04
CA THR A 259 11.03 -20.27 -5.49
C THR A 259 11.61 -20.27 -4.08
N TYR A 260 11.09 -21.09 -3.16
CA TYR A 260 11.56 -21.11 -1.78
C TYR A 260 12.97 -21.67 -1.63
N LYS A 261 13.34 -22.66 -2.45
CA LYS A 261 14.73 -23.14 -2.49
C LYS A 261 15.68 -22.02 -2.91
N ALA A 262 15.34 -21.27 -3.97
CA ALA A 262 16.14 -20.14 -4.40
C ALA A 262 16.19 -19.01 -3.34
N LEU A 263 15.08 -18.69 -2.67
CA LEU A 263 15.07 -17.72 -1.58
C LEU A 263 16.02 -18.14 -0.43
N ALA A 264 16.05 -19.43 -0.10
CA ALA A 264 16.96 -19.97 0.91
C ALA A 264 18.43 -19.88 0.48
N ASP A 265 18.72 -20.24 -0.78
CA ASP A 265 20.07 -20.18 -1.35
C ASP A 265 20.65 -18.76 -1.40
N HIS A 266 19.78 -17.75 -1.55
CA HIS A 266 20.16 -16.34 -1.52
C HIS A 266 20.07 -15.71 -0.13
N HIS A 267 19.89 -16.53 0.91
CA HIS A 267 19.83 -16.12 2.31
C HIS A 267 18.75 -15.06 2.60
N VAL A 268 17.63 -15.13 1.88
CA VAL A 268 16.53 -14.17 2.03
C VAL A 268 15.86 -14.39 3.39
N PHE A 269 15.68 -13.32 4.15
CA PHE A 269 14.98 -13.36 5.42
C PHE A 269 13.47 -13.52 5.20
N LEU A 270 12.96 -14.75 5.22
CA LEU A 270 11.57 -15.09 4.87
C LEU A 270 10.50 -14.34 5.70
N LYS A 271 10.76 -14.09 6.99
CA LYS A 271 9.83 -13.30 7.84
C LYS A 271 9.68 -11.85 7.37
N GLY A 272 10.62 -11.36 6.56
CA GLY A 272 10.61 -10.04 5.95
C GLY A 272 10.19 -10.05 4.49
N THR A 273 9.42 -11.05 4.02
CA THR A 273 8.89 -11.12 2.66
C THR A 273 7.37 -11.32 2.66
N LEU A 274 6.72 -11.16 1.51
CA LEU A 274 5.34 -11.58 1.27
C LEU A 274 5.29 -12.39 -0.02
N LEU A 275 4.42 -13.41 -0.08
CA LEU A 275 4.16 -14.15 -1.31
C LEU A 275 2.91 -13.61 -2.00
N LYS A 276 2.96 -13.41 -3.30
CA LYS A 276 1.81 -13.06 -4.16
C LYS A 276 1.65 -14.12 -5.26
N PRO A 277 1.03 -15.26 -4.96
CA PRO A 277 0.83 -16.34 -5.91
C PRO A 277 -0.54 -16.22 -6.61
N ASN A 278 -0.75 -17.02 -7.66
CA ASN A 278 -2.08 -17.38 -8.16
C ASN A 278 -2.89 -18.11 -7.08
N MET A 279 -4.22 -18.19 -7.25
CA MET A 279 -5.06 -19.00 -6.37
C MET A 279 -4.84 -20.47 -6.70
N VAL A 280 -4.84 -21.35 -5.67
CA VAL A 280 -4.20 -22.69 -5.58
C VAL A 280 -2.76 -22.61 -5.08
N THR A 281 -2.52 -22.93 -3.79
CA THR A 281 -1.19 -22.72 -3.17
C THR A 281 -0.86 -23.72 -2.07
N THR A 282 0.42 -24.10 -2.00
CA THR A 282 1.09 -24.65 -0.82
C THR A 282 2.24 -23.72 -0.44
N VAL A 283 2.42 -23.41 0.85
CA VAL A 283 3.42 -22.42 1.30
C VAL A 283 4.15 -22.94 2.55
N PRO A 284 5.44 -22.59 2.79
CA PRO A 284 6.12 -22.91 4.05
C PRO A 284 5.65 -22.05 5.24
N PRO A 285 5.50 -22.60 6.47
CA PRO A 285 4.96 -21.88 7.64
C PRO A 285 5.70 -20.60 8.05
N ALA A 286 6.96 -20.43 7.67
CA ALA A 286 7.81 -19.32 8.12
C ALA A 286 7.43 -17.93 7.53
N MET A 287 6.59 -17.89 6.50
CA MET A 287 6.14 -16.64 5.89
C MET A 287 5.20 -15.86 6.82
N PRO A 288 5.18 -14.52 6.77
CA PRO A 288 4.21 -13.76 7.56
C PRO A 288 2.82 -13.69 6.89
N GLY A 289 2.75 -13.85 5.56
CA GLY A 289 1.48 -13.74 4.84
C GLY A 289 1.55 -14.03 3.35
N VAL A 290 0.38 -14.34 2.78
CA VAL A 290 0.13 -14.59 1.37
C VAL A 290 -0.93 -13.61 0.89
N VAL A 291 -0.62 -12.83 -0.15
CA VAL A 291 -1.50 -11.82 -0.72
C VAL A 291 -1.84 -12.16 -2.17
N PHE A 292 -2.92 -12.89 -2.40
CA PHE A 292 -3.25 -13.47 -3.71
C PHE A 292 -3.41 -12.42 -4.81
N LEU A 293 -2.94 -12.75 -6.02
CA LEU A 293 -3.32 -12.04 -7.23
C LEU A 293 -4.69 -12.53 -7.73
N SER A 294 -5.45 -11.65 -8.38
CA SER A 294 -6.76 -12.02 -8.94
C SER A 294 -6.66 -12.68 -10.31
N GLY A 295 -5.51 -12.56 -10.99
CA GLY A 295 -5.33 -13.06 -12.36
C GLY A 295 -6.43 -12.54 -13.29
N GLY A 296 -6.97 -13.43 -14.11
CA GLY A 296 -8.11 -13.18 -15.01
C GLY A 296 -9.49 -13.16 -14.36
N GLN A 297 -9.61 -13.47 -13.06
CA GLN A 297 -10.90 -13.64 -12.39
C GLN A 297 -11.72 -12.35 -12.35
N SER A 298 -13.05 -12.52 -12.33
CA SER A 298 -13.98 -11.43 -12.12
C SER A 298 -13.85 -10.84 -10.71
N GLU A 299 -14.40 -9.64 -10.49
CA GLU A 299 -14.44 -9.04 -9.15
C GLU A 299 -15.18 -9.94 -8.15
N LYS A 300 -16.27 -10.59 -8.59
CA LYS A 300 -17.06 -11.48 -7.73
C LYS A 300 -16.28 -12.76 -7.40
N ASP A 301 -15.76 -13.44 -8.41
CA ASP A 301 -15.13 -14.76 -8.23
C ASP A 301 -13.87 -14.66 -7.37
N SER A 302 -13.06 -13.60 -7.58
CA SER A 302 -11.88 -13.36 -6.73
C SER A 302 -12.22 -13.14 -5.26
N THR A 303 -13.36 -12.53 -4.93
CA THR A 303 -13.86 -12.43 -3.55
C THR A 303 -14.33 -13.78 -3.03
N VAL A 304 -15.16 -14.49 -3.80
CA VAL A 304 -15.72 -15.79 -3.39
C VAL A 304 -14.61 -16.81 -3.14
N ASN A 305 -13.62 -16.88 -4.02
CA ASN A 305 -12.48 -17.77 -3.89
C ASN A 305 -11.61 -17.43 -2.68
N LEU A 306 -11.33 -16.14 -2.45
CA LEU A 306 -10.59 -15.72 -1.26
C LEU A 306 -11.36 -16.06 0.04
N ASN A 307 -12.68 -15.89 0.03
CA ASN A 307 -13.54 -16.28 1.15
C ASN A 307 -13.49 -17.77 1.41
N ALA A 308 -13.63 -18.60 0.36
CA ALA A 308 -13.52 -20.04 0.48
C ALA A 308 -12.16 -20.47 1.05
N ILE A 309 -11.06 -19.83 0.61
CA ILE A 309 -9.72 -20.08 1.15
C ILE A 309 -9.66 -19.75 2.67
N ASN A 310 -10.24 -18.62 3.07
CA ASN A 310 -10.23 -18.19 4.47
C ASN A 310 -11.16 -19.03 5.36
N THR A 311 -12.30 -19.50 4.86
CA THR A 311 -13.25 -20.33 5.62
C THR A 311 -12.92 -21.83 5.60
N PHE A 312 -11.99 -22.27 4.75
CA PHE A 312 -11.56 -23.67 4.70
C PHE A 312 -10.86 -24.11 6.00
N THR A 313 -11.46 -25.01 6.78
CA THR A 313 -10.93 -25.43 8.09
C THR A 313 -10.21 -26.78 8.09
N ALA A 314 -10.25 -27.52 6.98
CA ALA A 314 -9.70 -28.88 6.91
C ALA A 314 -8.16 -28.95 6.87
N ALA A 315 -7.45 -27.81 6.80
CA ALA A 315 -6.00 -27.75 6.94
C ALA A 315 -5.55 -26.53 7.75
N PRO A 316 -4.44 -26.61 8.51
CA PRO A 316 -3.88 -25.48 9.23
C PRO A 316 -3.35 -24.43 8.26
N LYS A 317 -3.58 -23.16 8.59
CA LYS A 317 -3.15 -22.00 7.78
C LYS A 317 -2.34 -21.05 8.68
N PRO A 318 -1.02 -21.27 8.81
CA PRO A 318 -0.17 -20.48 9.72
C PRO A 318 0.15 -19.06 9.19
N TRP A 319 -0.48 -18.62 8.10
CA TRP A 319 -0.23 -17.34 7.45
C TRP A 319 -1.48 -16.47 7.43
N ALA A 320 -1.28 -15.15 7.44
CA ALA A 320 -2.33 -14.23 7.03
C ALA A 320 -2.61 -14.42 5.52
N LEU A 321 -3.84 -14.75 5.17
CA LEU A 321 -4.31 -14.93 3.79
C LEU A 321 -5.16 -13.72 3.39
N SER A 322 -4.68 -12.93 2.44
CA SER A 322 -5.30 -11.67 2.03
C SER A 322 -5.13 -11.44 0.52
N PHE A 323 -5.36 -10.22 0.05
CA PHE A 323 -5.42 -9.89 -1.38
C PHE A 323 -4.39 -8.85 -1.81
N SER A 324 -3.88 -9.00 -3.02
CA SER A 324 -3.13 -7.98 -3.76
C SER A 324 -3.74 -7.81 -5.15
N PHE A 325 -4.97 -7.30 -5.17
CA PHE A 325 -5.77 -7.19 -6.39
C PHE A 325 -5.56 -5.88 -7.16
N GLY A 326 -5.47 -6.01 -8.48
CA GLY A 326 -5.56 -4.92 -9.44
C GLY A 326 -6.95 -4.87 -10.07
N ARG A 327 -7.16 -5.63 -11.15
CA ARG A 327 -8.43 -5.68 -11.90
C ARG A 327 -9.65 -5.99 -11.02
N ALA A 328 -9.55 -6.96 -10.11
CA ALA A 328 -10.65 -7.36 -9.23
C ALA A 328 -11.14 -6.27 -8.24
N LEU A 329 -10.37 -5.19 -8.09
CA LEU A 329 -10.71 -4.06 -7.22
C LEU A 329 -11.05 -2.78 -8.01
N GLN A 330 -10.72 -2.74 -9.30
CA GLN A 330 -10.69 -1.51 -10.11
C GLN A 330 -11.55 -1.58 -11.38
N SER A 331 -12.08 -2.74 -11.78
CA SER A 331 -12.80 -2.89 -13.05
C SER A 331 -14.13 -2.15 -13.04
N SER A 332 -14.94 -2.30 -11.98
CA SER A 332 -16.17 -1.52 -11.77
C SER A 332 -15.89 -0.03 -11.61
N VAL A 333 -14.78 0.32 -10.95
CA VAL A 333 -14.32 1.71 -10.76
C VAL A 333 -14.04 2.39 -12.10
N LEU A 334 -13.30 1.73 -13.00
CA LEU A 334 -13.01 2.23 -14.34
C LEU A 334 -14.29 2.40 -15.17
N LYS A 335 -15.19 1.40 -15.15
CA LYS A 335 -16.48 1.43 -15.85
C LYS A 335 -17.39 2.55 -15.35
N ALA A 336 -17.37 2.84 -14.06
CA ALA A 336 -18.12 3.94 -13.46
C ALA A 336 -17.49 5.30 -13.80
N TRP A 337 -16.17 5.41 -13.82
CA TRP A 337 -15.48 6.68 -14.06
C TRP A 337 -15.58 7.16 -15.52
N ARG A 338 -15.37 6.25 -16.49
CA ARG A 338 -15.38 6.57 -17.94
C ARG A 338 -14.49 7.75 -18.36
N GLY A 339 -13.47 8.08 -17.56
CA GLY A 339 -12.59 9.23 -17.81
C GLY A 339 -13.18 10.61 -17.49
N GLN A 340 -14.38 10.68 -16.91
CA GLN A 340 -15.11 11.92 -16.65
C GLN A 340 -15.06 12.28 -15.15
N ASP A 341 -14.71 13.53 -14.82
CA ASP A 341 -14.58 13.96 -13.41
C ASP A 341 -15.93 14.02 -12.68
N ASP A 342 -17.03 14.25 -13.40
CA ASP A 342 -18.38 14.24 -12.84
C ASP A 342 -18.75 12.88 -12.23
N ASN A 343 -18.18 11.80 -12.78
CA ASN A 343 -18.38 10.44 -12.30
C ASN A 343 -17.47 10.05 -11.12
N ARG A 344 -16.59 10.95 -10.64
CA ARG A 344 -15.62 10.65 -9.58
C ARG A 344 -16.27 10.07 -8.33
N LYS A 345 -17.37 10.66 -7.86
CA LYS A 345 -18.11 10.17 -6.68
C LYS A 345 -18.71 8.77 -6.90
N ALA A 346 -19.25 8.50 -8.09
CA ALA A 346 -19.80 7.19 -8.43
C ALA A 346 -18.70 6.11 -8.46
N ALA A 347 -17.56 6.43 -9.07
CA ALA A 347 -16.41 5.53 -9.12
C ALA A 347 -15.77 5.29 -7.74
N GLN A 348 -15.65 6.32 -6.89
CA GLN A 348 -15.17 6.17 -5.52
C GLN A 348 -16.11 5.29 -4.68
N ARG A 349 -17.43 5.37 -4.88
CA ARG A 349 -18.39 4.47 -4.23
C ARG A 349 -18.17 3.00 -4.62
N GLN A 350 -17.94 2.74 -5.92
CA GLN A 350 -17.58 1.38 -6.37
C GLN A 350 -16.27 0.91 -5.73
N PHE A 351 -15.26 1.76 -5.67
CA PHE A 351 -13.99 1.42 -5.04
C PHE A 351 -14.15 1.07 -3.55
N LEU A 352 -14.89 1.88 -2.80
CA LEU A 352 -15.18 1.64 -1.38
C LEU A 352 -15.96 0.35 -1.16
N LEU A 353 -16.98 0.09 -1.99
CA LEU A 353 -17.75 -1.15 -1.94
C LEU A 353 -16.83 -2.35 -2.13
N ARG A 354 -16.00 -2.32 -3.17
CA ARG A 354 -15.07 -3.42 -3.46
C ARG A 354 -14.04 -3.61 -2.35
N ALA A 355 -13.50 -2.53 -1.78
CA ALA A 355 -12.57 -2.65 -0.64
C ALA A 355 -13.22 -3.27 0.59
N LYS A 356 -14.42 -2.81 0.97
CA LYS A 356 -15.17 -3.35 2.12
C LYS A 356 -15.51 -4.82 1.95
N VAL A 357 -15.93 -5.23 0.75
CA VAL A 357 -16.26 -6.63 0.47
C VAL A 357 -15.04 -7.53 0.65
N GLN A 358 -13.83 -7.08 0.31
CA GLN A 358 -12.61 -7.88 0.55
C GLN A 358 -12.18 -7.90 2.01
N ASP A 359 -12.55 -6.90 2.81
CA ASP A 359 -12.22 -6.82 4.23
C ASP A 359 -13.04 -7.83 5.06
N VAL A 360 -14.33 -7.95 4.75
CA VAL A 360 -15.24 -8.93 5.39
C VAL A 360 -14.75 -10.36 5.18
N VAL A 361 -14.10 -10.62 4.05
CA VAL A 361 -13.51 -11.93 3.73
C VAL A 361 -12.31 -12.28 4.62
N TRP A 362 -11.69 -11.30 5.29
CA TRP A 362 -10.50 -11.51 6.13
C TRP A 362 -10.83 -11.87 7.59
N TYR A 363 -12.00 -11.48 8.10
CA TYR A 363 -12.46 -11.78 9.47
C TYR A 363 -13.69 -12.70 9.44
N PRO A 364 -13.52 -14.03 9.32
CA PRO A 364 -14.60 -14.98 9.60
C PRO A 364 -14.95 -15.03 11.10
#